data_AF-A0A938HBD2-F1
#
_entry.id   AF-A0A938HBD2-F1
#
_cell.length_a   1.000
_cell.length_b   1.000
_cell.length_c   1.000
_cell.angle_alpha   90.00
_cell.angle_beta   90.00
_cell.angle_gamma   90.00
#
_symmetry.space_group_name_H-M   'P 1'
#
loop_
_entity.id
_entity.type
_entity.pdbx_description
1 polymer ?
#
loop_
_entity_poly.entity_id
_entity_poly.type
_entity_poly.pdbx_seq_one_letter_code
_entity_poly.pdbx_strand_id
1 'polypeptide(L)'
;MPHPVFPTTRIENSRLPQVDFDHLPFGKVFADHMFVAEFQDGQWQNARIVPYGEIPTNPAISALHYGQSIFEGLKAYRDQKGKVQVFRPYDNM
;
A
#
# COMPACT_ATOMS: atom_id res chain seq x y z
N MET A 1 -16.81 -0.16 15.38
CA MET A 1 -15.90 0.97 15.59
C MET A 1 -15.85 1.79 14.30
N PRO A 2 -15.75 3.13 14.35
CA PRO A 2 -15.55 3.90 13.13
C PRO A 2 -14.23 3.47 12.47
N HIS A 3 -14.25 3.34 11.14
CA HIS A 3 -13.03 3.08 10.40
C HIS A 3 -12.14 4.33 10.45
N PRO A 4 -10.83 4.20 10.74
CA PRO A 4 -9.93 5.34 10.70
C PRO A 4 -9.95 5.94 9.29
N VAL A 5 -10.14 7.26 9.22
CA VAL A 5 -10.12 8.01 7.97
C VAL A 5 -8.74 8.64 7.84
N PHE A 6 -8.01 8.26 6.79
CA PHE A 6 -6.68 8.80 6.51
C PHE A 6 -6.77 9.94 5.50
N PRO A 7 -6.03 11.06 5.70
CA PRO A 7 -5.85 12.08 4.67
C PRO A 7 -5.42 11.43 3.35
N THR A 8 -6.10 11.79 2.26
CA THR A 8 -5.90 11.16 0.95
C THR A 8 -5.63 12.21 -0.12
N THR A 9 -4.46 12.15 -0.74
CA THR A 9 -4.12 12.93 -1.93
C THR A 9 -4.49 12.11 -3.16
N ARG A 10 -5.57 12.49 -3.84
CA ARG A 10 -6.05 11.80 -5.05
C ARG A 10 -5.23 12.21 -6.27
N ILE A 11 -5.11 11.30 -7.23
CA ILE A 11 -4.57 11.62 -8.55
C ILE A 11 -5.72 12.04 -9.47
N GLU A 12 -5.42 12.89 -10.45
CA GLU A 12 -6.40 13.35 -11.44
C GLU A 12 -6.69 12.29 -12.51
N ASN A 13 -5.65 11.58 -12.95
CA ASN A 13 -5.72 10.62 -14.04
C ASN A 13 -5.34 9.22 -13.55
N SER A 14 -6.32 8.34 -13.44
CA SER A 14 -6.11 6.94 -13.02
C SER A 14 -5.34 6.14 -14.06
N ARG A 15 -4.48 5.22 -13.59
CA ARG A 15 -3.80 4.23 -14.44
C ARG A 15 -4.66 2.98 -14.71
N LEU A 16 -5.82 2.87 -14.06
CA LEU A 16 -6.71 1.72 -14.18
C LEU A 16 -7.16 1.43 -15.63
N PRO A 17 -7.51 2.43 -16.47
CA PRO A 17 -7.91 2.18 -17.85
C PRO A 17 -6.82 1.56 -18.74
N GLN A 18 -5.55 1.70 -18.36
CA GLN A 18 -4.40 1.17 -19.11
C GLN A 18 -3.99 -0.24 -18.64
N VAL A 19 -4.67 -0.81 -17.63
CA VAL A 19 -4.34 -2.14 -17.12
C VAL A 19 -4.93 -3.23 -18.02
N ASP A 20 -4.06 -4.09 -18.57
CA ASP A 20 -4.46 -5.34 -19.19
C ASP A 20 -4.73 -6.40 -18.11
N PHE A 21 -6.02 -6.66 -17.86
CA PHE A 21 -6.45 -7.66 -16.87
C PHE A 21 -6.33 -9.10 -17.38
N ASP A 22 -6.26 -9.33 -18.69
CA ASP A 22 -6.10 -10.65 -19.28
C ASP A 22 -4.64 -11.13 -19.18
N HIS A 23 -3.68 -10.19 -19.11
CA HIS A 23 -2.25 -10.46 -18.95
C HIS A 23 -1.63 -9.69 -17.79
N LEU A 24 -2.05 -9.99 -16.55
CA LEU A 24 -1.56 -9.30 -15.36
C LEU A 24 -0.34 -10.03 -14.72
N PRO A 25 0.91 -9.61 -14.95
CA PRO A 25 2.08 -10.20 -14.31
C PRO A 25 2.11 -9.94 -12.80
N PHE A 26 2.51 -10.95 -12.03
CA PHE A 26 2.67 -10.83 -10.59
C PHE A 26 3.73 -9.78 -10.22
N GLY A 27 3.37 -8.82 -9.37
CA GLY A 27 4.29 -7.84 -8.77
C GLY A 27 4.85 -6.77 -9.71
N LYS A 28 4.23 -6.53 -10.88
CA LYS A 28 4.73 -5.52 -11.85
C LYS A 28 3.76 -4.39 -12.16
N VAL A 29 2.47 -4.55 -11.86
CA VAL A 29 1.44 -3.52 -12.07
C VAL A 29 0.96 -3.04 -10.71
N PHE A 30 1.04 -1.74 -10.46
CA PHE A 30 0.77 -1.12 -9.15
C PHE A 30 -0.45 -0.20 -9.21
N ALA A 31 -1.22 -0.18 -8.12
CA ALA A 31 -2.37 0.71 -7.96
C ALA A 31 -1.94 2.19 -7.87
N ASP A 32 -2.87 3.09 -8.16
CA ASP A 32 -2.67 4.55 -8.21
C ASP A 32 -2.14 5.19 -6.92
N HIS A 33 -2.39 4.55 -5.78
CA HIS A 33 -2.06 5.07 -4.47
C HIS A 33 -1.30 4.06 -3.63
N MET A 34 -0.56 4.57 -2.64
CA MET A 34 0.07 3.82 -1.58
C MET A 34 -0.28 4.43 -0.22
N PHE A 35 -0.25 3.61 0.83
CA PHE A 35 -0.38 4.07 2.21
C PHE A 35 1.01 4.27 2.82
N VAL A 36 1.20 5.38 3.54
CA VAL A 36 2.46 5.72 4.21
C VAL A 36 2.16 6.15 5.63
N ALA A 37 2.98 5.68 6.58
CA ALA A 37 3.02 6.15 7.96
C ALA A 37 4.47 6.23 8.41
N GLU A 38 4.77 7.14 9.33
CA GLU A 38 6.11 7.41 9.84
C GLU A 38 6.17 7.01 11.31
N PHE A 39 7.26 6.35 11.73
CA PHE A 39 7.50 6.04 13.13
C PHE A 39 8.61 6.95 13.66
N GLN A 40 8.28 7.80 14.62
CA GLN A 40 9.20 8.76 15.23
C GLN A 40 8.85 8.91 16.71
N ASP A 41 9.86 9.10 17.57
CA ASP A 41 9.68 9.34 19.01
C ASP A 41 8.78 8.31 19.72
N GLY A 42 8.86 7.05 19.28
CA GLY A 42 8.14 5.93 19.87
C GLY A 42 6.68 5.78 19.42
N GLN A 43 6.22 6.56 18.44
CA GLN A 43 4.83 6.53 17.97
C GLN A 43 4.71 6.55 16.44
N TRP A 44 3.62 5.95 15.95
CA TRP A 44 3.21 6.08 14.55
C TRP A 44 2.49 7.41 14.35
N GLN A 45 2.89 8.14 13.30
CA GLN A 45 2.38 9.45 12.96
C GLN A 45 2.29 9.62 11.43
N ASN A 46 1.66 10.72 10.99
CA ASN A 46 1.58 11.13 9.58
C ASN A 46 0.98 10.06 8.63
N ALA A 47 0.09 9.21 9.13
CA ALA A 47 -0.60 8.19 8.34
C ALA A 47 -1.46 8.81 7.22
N ARG A 48 -1.23 8.43 5.96
CA ARG A 48 -1.84 9.05 4.78
C ARG A 48 -1.89 8.12 3.58
N ILE A 49 -2.82 8.38 2.68
CA ILE A 49 -2.89 7.76 1.34
C ILE A 49 -2.39 8.79 0.32
N VAL A 50 -1.36 8.44 -0.43
CA VAL A 50 -0.68 9.33 -1.40
C VAL A 50 -0.55 8.66 -2.76
N PRO A 51 -0.32 9.41 -3.85
CA PRO A 51 0.00 8.82 -5.15
C PRO A 51 1.16 7.84 -5.03
N TYR A 52 1.06 6.69 -5.70
CA TYR A 52 2.15 5.73 -5.77
C TYR A 52 3.36 6.37 -6.44
N GLY A 53 4.53 6.24 -5.83
CA GLY A 53 5.76 6.83 -6.34
C GLY A 53 6.97 6.41 -5.53
N GLU A 54 8.11 7.04 -5.83
CA GLU A 54 9.36 6.81 -5.11
C GLU A 54 9.24 7.21 -3.64
N ILE A 55 9.99 6.51 -2.78
CA ILE A 55 10.13 6.84 -1.36
C ILE A 55 11.48 7.52 -1.17
N PRO A 56 11.53 8.85 -0.93
CA PRO A 56 12.78 9.55 -0.66
C PRO A 56 13.44 8.99 0.59
N THR A 57 14.68 8.54 0.46
CA THR A 57 15.35 7.77 1.50
C THR A 57 16.81 8.19 1.60
N ASN A 58 17.33 8.27 2.82
CA ASN A 58 18.76 8.51 3.04
C ASN A 58 19.57 7.27 2.57
N PRO A 59 20.65 7.43 1.80
CA PRO A 59 21.49 6.31 1.37
C PRO A 59 22.04 5.44 2.52
N ALA A 60 22.11 5.97 3.75
CA ALA A 60 22.63 5.30 4.93
C ALA A 60 21.58 4.56 5.80
N ILE A 61 20.32 4.42 5.36
CA ILE A 61 19.29 3.77 6.19
C ILE A 61 19.62 2.31 6.53
N SER A 62 19.25 1.88 7.74
CA SER A 62 19.49 0.50 8.21
C SER A 62 18.83 -0.58 7.34
N ALA A 63 17.71 -0.27 6.68
CA ALA A 63 17.05 -1.22 5.79
C ALA A 63 17.92 -1.60 4.58
N LEU A 64 18.79 -0.70 4.10
CA LEU A 64 19.69 -0.97 2.97
C LEU A 64 21.02 -1.62 3.40
N HIS A 65 21.57 -1.21 4.55
CA HIS A 65 22.90 -1.66 4.99
C HIS A 65 22.87 -2.87 5.92
N TYR A 66 21.79 -3.03 6.68
CA TYR A 66 21.70 -4.03 7.74
C TYR A 66 20.42 -4.87 7.66
N GLY A 67 19.66 -4.75 6.56
CA GLY A 67 18.45 -5.56 6.33
C GLY A 67 17.37 -5.38 7.40
N GLN A 68 17.35 -4.25 8.10
CA GLN A 68 16.35 -3.96 9.12
C GLN A 68 15.02 -3.58 8.44
N SER A 69 14.33 -4.57 7.90
CA SER A 69 13.04 -4.44 7.23
C SER A 69 12.20 -5.71 7.42
N ILE A 70 10.89 -5.54 7.39
CA ILE A 70 9.89 -6.61 7.39
C ILE A 70 8.84 -6.30 6.34
N PHE A 71 8.19 -7.32 5.80
CA PHE A 71 7.10 -7.17 4.84
C PHE A 71 6.01 -8.21 5.11
N GLU A 72 4.82 -7.94 4.58
CA GLU A 72 3.66 -8.84 4.65
C GLU A 72 3.04 -9.04 3.26
N GLY A 73 2.25 -10.11 3.13
CA GLY A 73 1.65 -10.52 1.86
C GLY A 73 0.22 -11.02 2.02
N LEU A 74 -0.74 -10.25 1.52
CA LEU A 74 -2.16 -10.59 1.52
C LEU A 74 -2.85 -10.21 0.21
N LYS A 75 -4.05 -10.74 -0.01
CA LYS A 75 -4.82 -10.53 -1.24
C LYS A 75 -6.23 -10.04 -0.94
N ALA A 76 -6.68 -9.08 -1.74
CA ALA A 76 -8.06 -8.64 -1.79
C ALA A 76 -8.74 -9.23 -3.04
N TYR A 77 -9.95 -9.74 -2.87
CA TYR A 77 -10.74 -10.37 -3.94
C TYR A 77 -12.07 -9.65 -4.09
N ARG A 78 -12.52 -9.45 -5.33
CA ARG A 78 -13.86 -8.93 -5.63
C ARG A 78 -14.80 -10.11 -5.89
N ASP A 79 -15.89 -10.20 -5.15
CA ASP A 79 -16.91 -11.22 -5.38
C ASP A 79 -17.84 -10.86 -6.55
N GLN A 80 -18.71 -11.80 -6.94
CA GLN A 80 -19.68 -11.62 -8.03
C GLN A 80 -20.69 -10.48 -7.77
N LYS A 81 -20.85 -10.05 -6.52
CA LYS A 81 -21.71 -8.92 -6.12
C LYS A 81 -20.93 -7.60 -6.06
N GLY A 82 -19.66 -7.61 -6.45
CA GLY A 82 -18.79 -6.43 -6.43
C GLY A 82 -18.17 -6.12 -5.07
N LYS A 83 -18.45 -6.91 -4.03
CA LYS A 83 -17.92 -6.71 -2.68
C LYS A 83 -16.45 -7.13 -2.62
N VAL A 84 -15.62 -6.30 -1.99
CA VAL A 84 -14.21 -6.62 -1.74
C VAL A 84 -14.09 -7.42 -0.44
N GLN A 85 -13.36 -8.52 -0.48
CA GLN A 85 -13.12 -9.45 0.63
C GLN A 85 -11.61 -9.65 0.78
N VAL A 86 -11.14 -9.73 2.02
CA VAL A 86 -9.74 -10.03 2.36
C VAL A 86 -9.72 -11.30 3.19
N PHE A 87 -8.89 -12.27 2.81
CA PHE A 87 -8.82 -13.55 3.51
C PHE A 87 -7.90 -13.45 4.72
N ARG A 88 -8.43 -13.73 5.91
CA ARG A 88 -7.66 -13.85 7.16
C ARG A 88 -6.67 -12.69 7.44
N PRO A 89 -7.06 -11.41 7.30
CA PRO A 89 -6.13 -10.29 7.44
C PRO A 89 -5.47 -10.23 8.82
N TYR A 90 -6.17 -10.68 9.87
CA TYR A 90 -5.65 -10.67 11.24
C TYR A 90 -4.56 -11.71 11.51
N ASP A 91 -4.41 -12.73 10.65
CA ASP A 91 -3.30 -13.68 10.75
C ASP A 91 -2.02 -13.16 10.07
N ASN A 92 -2.13 -12.07 9.31
CA ASN A 92 -1.00 -11.30 8.77
C ASN A 92 -0.58 -10.13 9.68
N MET A 93 -1.33 -9.85 10.77
CA MET A 93 -1.10 -8.70 11.66
C MET A 93 -0.40 -9.08 12.95
#